data_AF-A0A0C9VLA8-F1
#
_entry.id   AF-A0A0C9VLA8-F1
#
_cell.length_a   1.000
_cell.length_b   1.000
_cell.length_c   1.000
_cell.angle_alpha   90.00
_cell.angle_beta   90.00
_cell.angle_gamma   90.00
#
_symmetry.space_group_name_H-M   'P 1'
#
loop_
_entity.id
_entity.type
_entity.pdbx_description
1 polymer ?
#
loop_
_entity_poly.entity_id
_entity_poly.type
_entity_poly.pdbx_seq_one_letter_code
_entity_poly.pdbx_strand_id
1 'polypeptide(L)'
;CRCTPAAVTLVKHEMFPCSPIQPSLAFNINLLKLISLTMLNLMPNVTGWALALEAFWLRRGHILGLREALWKRFSNALQWFNVLED
;
A
#
# COMPACT_ATOMS: atom_id res chain seq x y z
N CYS A 1 18.02 20.49 -6.19
CA CYS A 1 18.35 19.83 -4.91
C CYS A 1 18.91 18.43 -5.16
N ARG A 2 19.96 17.99 -4.45
CA ARG A 2 20.43 16.58 -4.42
C ARG A 2 19.56 15.68 -3.53
N CYS A 3 18.29 16.02 -3.36
CA CYS A 3 17.39 15.28 -2.48
C CYS A 3 16.96 14.00 -3.20
N THR A 4 17.22 12.85 -2.61
CA THR A 4 16.66 11.58 -3.07
C THR A 4 15.13 11.65 -2.97
N PRO A 5 14.38 11.21 -4.00
CA PRO A 5 12.92 11.16 -3.93
C PRO A 5 12.47 10.34 -2.72
N ALA A 6 11.43 10.81 -2.02
CA ALA A 6 10.92 10.13 -0.82
C ALA A 6 10.55 8.66 -1.08
N ALA A 7 10.05 8.35 -2.28
CA ALA A 7 9.78 6.99 -2.73
C ALA A 7 11.02 6.07 -2.66
N VAL A 8 12.18 6.57 -3.09
CA VAL A 8 13.44 5.80 -3.09
C VAL A 8 13.91 5.52 -1.66
N THR A 9 13.78 6.50 -0.77
CA THR A 9 14.14 6.33 0.64
C THR A 9 13.20 5.33 1.32
N LEU A 10 11.90 5.36 1.04
CA LEU A 10 10.93 4.42 1.61
C LEU A 10 11.24 2.97 1.21
N VAL A 11 11.56 2.74 -0.07
CA VAL A 11 11.88 1.38 -0.56
C VAL A 11 13.14 0.82 0.12
N LYS A 12 14.14 1.67 0.40
CA LYS A 12 15.32 1.27 1.19
C LYS A 12 14.98 0.84 2.62
N HIS A 13 13.84 1.28 3.16
CA HIS A 13 13.32 0.90 4.47
C HIS A 13 12.21 -0.15 4.39
N GLU A 14 12.16 -0.94 3.31
CA GLU A 14 11.15 -1.99 3.10
C GLU A 14 9.70 -1.48 3.08
N MET A 15 9.52 -0.22 2.67
CA MET A 15 8.22 0.43 2.53
C MET A 15 7.96 0.84 1.09
N PHE A 16 6.79 0.48 0.57
CA PHE A 16 6.35 0.81 -0.77
C PHE A 16 5.37 1.99 -0.75
N PRO A 17 5.65 3.10 -1.44
CA PRO A 17 4.79 4.27 -1.46
C PRO A 17 3.51 4.04 -2.27
N CYS A 18 2.43 4.74 -1.92
CA CYS A 18 1.19 4.73 -2.70
C CYS A 18 1.27 5.52 -4.03
N SER A 19 2.29 6.36 -4.19
CA SER A 19 2.56 7.14 -5.40
C SER A 19 4.05 7.49 -5.49
N PRO A 20 4.66 7.41 -6.67
CA PRO A 20 6.07 7.76 -6.87
C PRO A 20 6.35 9.27 -6.77
N ILE A 21 5.36 10.11 -7.12
CA ILE A 21 5.53 11.57 -7.20
C ILE A 21 5.17 12.25 -5.87
N GLN A 22 4.10 11.80 -5.22
CA GLN A 22 3.63 12.38 -3.96
C GLN A 22 3.17 11.27 -2.99
N PRO A 23 4.12 10.65 -2.25
CA PRO A 23 3.81 9.55 -1.35
C PRO A 23 3.07 10.06 -0.10
N SER A 24 1.74 9.96 -0.11
CA SER A 24 0.89 10.30 1.04
C SER A 24 0.78 9.17 2.08
N LEU A 25 1.07 7.94 1.67
CA LEU A 25 1.01 6.74 2.49
C LEU A 25 2.01 5.72 1.94
N ALA A 26 2.56 4.88 2.81
CA ALA A 26 3.42 3.78 2.42
C ALA A 26 2.97 2.49 3.13
N PHE A 27 3.17 1.37 2.45
CA PHE A 27 2.83 0.03 2.93
C PHE A 27 4.10 -0.79 3.08
N ASN A 28 4.17 -1.69 4.04
CA ASN A 28 5.32 -2.61 4.13
C ASN A 28 5.36 -3.54 2.91
N ILE A 29 6.54 -3.74 2.32
CA ILE A 29 6.72 -4.60 1.14
C ILE A 29 6.27 -6.05 1.42
N ASN A 30 6.60 -6.60 2.60
CA ASN A 30 6.19 -7.95 2.98
C ASN A 30 4.66 -8.07 3.12
N LEU A 31 3.99 -7.00 3.56
CA LEU A 31 2.53 -6.96 3.60
C LEU A 31 1.94 -7.00 2.18
N LEU A 32 2.47 -6.20 1.26
CA LEU A 32 2.01 -6.21 -0.13
C LEU A 32 2.26 -7.56 -0.81
N LYS A 33 3.42 -8.17 -0.57
CA LYS A 33 3.75 -9.51 -1.06
C LYS A 33 2.79 -10.58 -0.52
N LEU A 34 2.47 -10.55 0.77
CA LEU A 34 1.47 -11.45 1.36
C LEU A 34 0.10 -11.26 0.69
N ILE A 35 -0.34 -10.02 0.51
CA ILE A 35 -1.63 -9.73 -0.11
C ILE A 35 -1.65 -10.18 -1.57
N SER A 36 -0.58 -9.91 -2.33
CA SER A 36 -0.44 -10.34 -3.72
C SER A 36 -0.51 -11.86 -3.85
N LEU A 37 0.28 -12.59 -3.04
CA LEU A 37 0.21 -14.06 -2.97
C LEU A 37 -1.19 -14.55 -2.57
N THR A 38 -1.87 -13.87 -1.65
CA THR A 38 -3.22 -14.26 -1.26
C THR A 38 -4.22 -14.02 -2.37
N MET A 39 -4.09 -12.94 -3.15
CA MET A 39 -4.93 -12.67 -4.31
C MET A 39 -4.68 -13.61 -5.50
N LEU A 40 -3.53 -14.28 -5.55
CA LEU A 40 -3.28 -15.36 -6.52
C LEU A 40 -3.96 -16.67 -6.12
N ASN A 41 -4.07 -16.94 -4.82
CA ASN A 41 -4.62 -18.19 -4.28
C ASN A 41 -6.12 -18.11 -3.91
N LEU A 42 -6.65 -16.90 -3.68
CA LEU A 42 -8.05 -16.62 -3.38
C LEU A 42 -8.61 -15.65 -4.42
N MET A 43 -9.93 -15.49 -4.46
CA MET A 43 -10.56 -14.49 -5.33
C MET A 43 -9.97 -13.08 -5.05
N PRO A 44 -9.44 -12.37 -6.07
CA PRO A 44 -8.80 -11.08 -5.88
C PRO A 44 -9.83 -10.04 -5.42
N ASN A 45 -9.78 -9.68 -4.13
CA ASN A 45 -10.71 -8.75 -3.51
C ASN A 45 -9.99 -7.55 -2.89
N VAL A 46 -9.60 -6.59 -3.73
CA VAL A 46 -8.94 -5.34 -3.30
C VAL A 46 -9.78 -4.60 -2.26
N THR A 47 -11.10 -4.59 -2.43
CA THR A 47 -12.02 -3.92 -1.49
C THR A 47 -12.05 -4.59 -0.12
N GLY A 48 -12.06 -5.92 -0.07
CA GLY A 48 -12.01 -6.69 1.17
C GLY A 48 -10.71 -6.44 1.94
N TRP A 49 -9.57 -6.41 1.23
CA TRP A 49 -8.27 -6.08 1.82
C TRP A 49 -8.20 -4.64 2.33
N ALA A 50 -8.70 -3.68 1.56
CA ALA A 50 -8.77 -2.28 2.00
C ALA A 50 -9.61 -2.11 3.27
N LEU A 51 -10.77 -2.78 3.34
CA LEU A 51 -11.63 -2.78 4.54
C LEU A 51 -10.96 -3.44 5.74
N ALA A 52 -10.26 -4.56 5.52
CA ALA A 52 -9.53 -5.25 6.58
C ALA A 52 -8.40 -4.36 7.15
N LEU A 53 -7.66 -3.68 6.28
CA LEU A 53 -6.60 -2.74 6.68
C LEU A 53 -7.17 -1.53 7.43
N GLU A 54 -8.27 -0.95 6.93
CA GLU A 54 -8.97 0.13 7.61
C GLU A 54 -9.41 -0.28 9.02
N ALA A 55 -10.07 -1.43 9.17
CA ALA A 55 -10.50 -1.95 10.46
C ALA A 55 -9.32 -2.25 11.39
N PHE A 56 -8.21 -2.78 10.85
CA PHE A 56 -6.99 -3.04 11.61
C PHE A 56 -6.38 -1.76 12.19
N TRP A 57 -6.28 -0.71 11.38
CA TRP A 57 -5.74 0.59 11.82
C TRP A 57 -6.66 1.31 12.78
N LEU A 58 -7.98 1.26 12.54
CA LEU A 58 -8.97 1.84 13.44
C LEU A 58 -8.87 1.24 14.85
N ARG A 59 -8.69 -0.09 14.95
CA ARG A 59 -8.48 -0.77 16.24
C ARG A 59 -7.17 -0.37 16.94
N ARG A 60 -6.19 0.14 16.21
CA ARG A 60 -4.94 0.68 16.76
C ARG A 60 -4.99 2.20 17.03
N GLY A 61 -6.15 2.83 16.84
CA GLY A 61 -6.33 4.27 17.04
C GLY A 61 -5.86 5.15 15.88
N HIS A 62 -5.56 4.56 14.71
CA HIS A 62 -5.18 5.31 13.52
C HIS A 62 -6.41 5.54 12.62
N ILE A 63 -6.73 6.83 12.39
CA ILE A 63 -7.82 7.24 11.49
C ILE A 63 -7.18 7.82 10.23
N LEU A 64 -7.32 7.13 9.10
CA LEU A 64 -6.66 7.50 7.83
C LEU A 64 -7.51 8.38 6.90
N GLY A 65 -8.52 9.07 7.45
CA GLY A 65 -9.40 9.96 6.70
C GLY A 65 -10.49 9.22 5.94
N LEU A 66 -10.87 9.72 4.76
CA LEU A 66 -11.96 9.15 3.96
C LEU A 66 -11.62 7.75 3.44
N ARG A 67 -12.48 6.77 3.70
CA ARG A 67 -12.37 5.37 3.25
C ARG A 67 -12.01 5.23 1.76
N GLU A 68 -12.62 6.06 0.92
CA GLU A 68 -12.36 6.08 -0.54
C GLU A 68 -10.92 6.48 -0.88
N ALA A 69 -10.32 7.38 -0.10
CA ALA A 69 -8.93 7.78 -0.30
C ALA A 69 -7.97 6.65 0.07
N LEU A 70 -8.28 5.89 1.12
CA LEU A 70 -7.45 4.73 1.50
C LEU A 70 -7.54 3.62 0.46
N TRP A 71 -8.74 3.29 0.00
CA TRP A 71 -8.93 2.30 -1.07
C TRP A 71 -8.15 2.68 -2.32
N LYS A 72 -8.23 3.94 -2.77
CA LYS A 72 -7.48 4.43 -3.94
C LYS A 72 -5.96 4.33 -3.73
N ARG A 73 -5.46 4.73 -2.56
CA ARG A 73 -4.02 4.66 -2.23
C ARG A 73 -3.51 3.23 -2.18
N PHE A 74 -4.29 2.33 -1.59
CA PHE A 74 -3.96 0.91 -1.52
C PHE A 74 -3.97 0.26 -2.90
N SER A 75 -5.03 0.49 -3.69
CA SER A 75 -5.14 -0.03 -5.05
C SER A 75 -3.97 0.41 -5.92
N ASN A 76 -3.62 1.70 -5.88
CA ASN A 76 -2.47 2.23 -6.62
C ASN A 76 -1.16 1.59 -6.15
N ALA A 77 -0.93 1.48 -4.84
CA ALA A 77 0.28 0.86 -4.31
C ALA A 77 0.42 -0.58 -4.78
N LEU A 78 -0.66 -1.37 -4.70
CA LEU A 78 -0.67 -2.78 -5.08
C LEU A 78 -0.47 -2.96 -6.59
N GLN A 79 -1.10 -2.12 -7.41
CA GLN A 79 -0.92 -2.14 -8.86
C GLN A 79 0.55 -1.90 -9.24
N TRP A 80 1.16 -0.83 -8.70
CA TRP A 80 2.56 -0.50 -8.98
C TRP A 80 3.52 -1.53 -8.41
N PHE A 81 3.20 -2.12 -7.26
CA PHE A 81 3.98 -3.19 -6.67
C PHE A 81 4.02 -4.41 -7.59
N ASN A 82 2.86 -4.87 -8.07
CA ASN A 82 2.78 -6.03 -8.97
C ASN A 82 3.50 -5.76 -10.30
N VAL A 83 3.35 -4.57 -10.89
CA VAL A 83 4.06 -4.18 -12.14
C VAL A 83 5.59 -4.19 -12.00
N LEU A 84 6.10 -3.98 -10.78
CA LEU A 84 7.55 -4.00 -10.51
C LEU A 84 8.06 -5.36 -10.01
N GLU A 85 7.15 -6.26 -9.62
CA GLU A 85 7.50 -7.62 -9.17
C GLU A 85 7.53 -8.62 -10.35
N ASP A 86 6.76 -8.35 -11.42
CA ASP A 86 6.84 -9.03 -12.73
C ASP A 86 8.09 -8.64 -13.53
#